data_AF-A0A9Q3HI79-F1
#
_entry.id   AF-A0A9Q3HI79-F1
#
_cell.length_a   1.000
_cell.length_b   1.000
_cell.length_c   1.000
_cell.angle_alpha   90.00
_cell.angle_beta   90.00
_cell.angle_gamma   90.00
#
_symmetry.space_group_name_H-M   'P 1'
#
loop_
_entity.id
_entity.type
_entity.pdbx_description
1 polymer ?
#
loop_
_entity_poly.entity_id
_entity_poly.type
_entity_poly.pdbx_seq_one_letter_code
_entity_poly.pdbx_strand_id
1 'polypeptide(L)'
;MSKSKQRHRKEVLNDDSNTRTNIPMDWVTASSQGGDRSFNAFLVLVDGYRKTPMFLKCHKDDTAMETGIMICNRIISNTGLFQKIISDRDPKFTSEI
;
A
#
# COMPACT_ATOMS: atom_id res chain seq x y z
N MET A 1 10.46 -0.28 -42.86
CA MET A 1 10.33 -1.35 -41.85
C MET A 1 10.11 -0.71 -40.49
N SER A 2 8.86 -0.69 -40.00
CA SER A 2 8.50 -0.06 -38.72
C SER A 2 8.58 -1.12 -37.61
N LYS A 3 9.41 -0.88 -36.59
CA LYS A 3 9.44 -1.74 -35.39
C LYS A 3 8.24 -1.39 -34.51
N SER A 4 7.24 -2.28 -34.53
CA SER A 4 6.12 -2.29 -33.60
C SER A 4 6.64 -2.40 -32.16
N LYS A 5 6.43 -1.35 -31.36
CA LYS A 5 6.70 -1.33 -29.92
C LYS A 5 5.58 -2.15 -29.26
N GLN A 6 5.83 -3.43 -28.98
CA GLN A 6 4.93 -4.26 -28.19
C GLN A 6 4.75 -3.61 -26.82
N ARG A 7 3.56 -3.03 -26.60
CA ARG A 7 3.13 -2.56 -25.29
C ARG A 7 2.86 -3.80 -24.44
N HIS A 8 3.70 -4.05 -23.44
CA HIS A 8 3.36 -4.96 -22.34
C HIS A 8 2.12 -4.39 -21.65
N ARG A 9 0.94 -4.91 -22.03
CA ARG A 9 -0.28 -4.75 -21.25
C ARG A 9 -0.01 -5.44 -19.92
N LYS A 10 0.15 -4.66 -18.85
CA LYS A 10 -0.07 -5.16 -17.50
C LYS A 10 -1.47 -5.76 -17.51
N GLU A 11 -1.57 -7.03 -17.14
CA GLU A 11 -2.86 -7.67 -16.93
C GLU A 11 -3.66 -6.77 -16.00
N VAL A 12 -4.76 -6.25 -16.53
CA VAL A 12 -5.74 -5.52 -15.72
C VAL A 12 -6.27 -6.59 -14.78
N LEU A 13 -5.83 -6.55 -13.51
CA LEU A 13 -6.45 -7.32 -12.43
C LEU A 13 -7.96 -7.19 -12.63
N ASN A 14 -8.63 -8.31 -12.87
CA ASN A 14 -10.07 -8.35 -13.11
C ASN A 14 -10.74 -7.49 -12.04
N ASP A 15 -11.30 -6.37 -12.46
CA ASP A 15 -11.98 -5.42 -11.61
C ASP A 15 -13.34 -6.04 -11.29
N ASP A 16 -13.34 -6.99 -10.34
CA ASP A 16 -14.53 -7.37 -9.61
C ASP A 16 -14.91 -6.15 -8.78
N SER A 17 -15.51 -5.16 -9.44
CA SER A 17 -15.80 -3.79 -8.99
C SER A 17 -16.69 -3.72 -7.74
N ASN A 18 -17.02 -4.88 -7.16
CA ASN A 18 -17.86 -5.05 -5.99
C ASN A 18 -17.12 -5.64 -4.78
N THR A 19 -15.83 -6.02 -4.90
CA THR A 19 -15.12 -6.69 -3.81
C THR A 19 -13.71 -6.12 -3.60
N ARG A 20 -13.40 -5.76 -2.34
CA ARG A 20 -12.07 -5.29 -1.90
C ARG A 20 -11.08 -6.46 -1.80
N THR A 21 -10.93 -7.19 -2.91
CA THR A 21 -10.19 -8.45 -2.97
C THR A 21 -8.69 -8.22 -2.92
N ASN A 22 -8.20 -7.30 -3.75
CA ASN A 22 -6.79 -7.05 -3.96
C ASN A 22 -6.46 -5.61 -3.61
N ILE A 23 -5.72 -5.40 -2.54
CA ILE A 23 -5.29 -4.07 -2.09
C ILE A 23 -3.77 -3.95 -2.28
N PRO A 24 -3.31 -3.33 -3.38
CA PRO A 24 -1.92 -2.93 -3.50
C PRO A 24 -1.54 -2.00 -2.35
N MET A 25 -0.45 -2.32 -1.67
CA MET A 25 0.13 -1.50 -0.61
C MET A 25 1.63 -1.37 -0.82
N ASP A 26 2.16 -0.17 -0.60
CA ASP A 26 3.58 0.10 -0.75
C ASP A 26 4.03 1.27 0.15
N TRP A 27 5.27 1.22 0.64
CA TRP A 27 5.87 2.34 1.36
C TRP A 27 6.56 3.29 0.39
N VAL A 28 6.13 4.54 0.43
CA VAL A 28 6.83 5.65 -0.21
C VAL A 28 7.63 6.37 0.88
N THR A 29 8.94 6.11 0.90
CA THR A 29 9.84 6.80 1.83
C THR A 29 10.15 8.20 1.29
N ALA A 30 9.82 9.22 2.07
CA ALA A 30 10.22 10.58 1.76
C ALA A 30 11.60 10.83 2.39
N SER A 31 12.56 11.29 1.59
CA SER A 31 13.82 11.80 2.14
C SER A 31 13.57 13.17 2.78
N SER A 32 12.98 13.22 3.97
CA SER A 32 12.79 14.48 4.69
C SER A 32 13.93 14.72 5.68
N GLN A 33 14.47 15.95 5.63
CA GLN A 33 15.46 16.52 6.55
C GLN A 33 14.86 16.88 7.92
N GLY A 34 13.71 16.29 8.27
CA GLY A 34 13.04 16.50 9.56
C GLY A 34 13.63 15.55 10.60
N GLY A 35 13.88 16.06 11.81
CA GLY A 35 14.39 15.23 12.91
C GLY A 35 13.45 14.08 13.28
N ASP A 36 13.89 13.20 14.19
CA ASP A 36 13.31 11.88 14.48
C ASP A 36 11.79 11.83 14.78
N ARG A 37 11.15 12.97 15.06
CA ARG A 37 9.70 13.08 15.33
C ARG A 37 8.86 13.46 14.10
N SER A 38 9.49 13.57 12.94
CA SER A 38 8.84 13.96 11.70
C SER A 38 8.40 12.72 10.94
N PHE A 39 7.16 12.70 10.44
CA PHE A 39 6.76 11.68 9.46
C PHE A 39 7.70 11.73 8.25
N ASN A 40 8.38 10.62 8.01
CA ASN A 40 9.39 10.48 6.95
C ASN A 40 9.00 9.37 5.94
N ALA A 41 7.82 8.77 6.10
CA ALA A 41 7.29 7.82 5.14
C ALA A 41 5.77 7.95 5.00
N PHE A 42 5.27 7.44 3.87
CA PHE A 42 3.86 7.19 3.65
C PHE A 42 3.64 5.73 3.33
N LEU A 43 2.70 5.08 4.00
CA LEU A 43 2.11 3.85 3.51
C LEU A 43 0.98 4.24 2.54
N VAL A 44 1.09 3.80 1.30
CA VAL A 44 0.12 4.05 0.25
C VAL A 44 -0.65 2.77 0.02
N LEU A 45 -1.98 2.85 -0.03
CA LEU A 45 -2.82 1.73 -0.43
C LEU A 45 -3.87 2.15 -1.45
N VAL A 46 -4.17 1.25 -2.38
CA VAL A 46 -5.14 1.50 -3.46
C VAL A 46 -6.34 0.57 -3.28
N ASP A 47 -7.48 1.14 -2.89
CA ASP A 47 -8.74 0.42 -2.85
C ASP A 47 -9.45 0.58 -4.21
N GLY A 48 -9.58 -0.53 -4.95
CA GLY A 48 -10.29 -0.58 -6.23
C GLY A 48 -11.73 -0.06 -6.15
N TYR A 49 -12.38 -0.22 -4.99
CA TYR A 49 -13.72 0.31 -4.76
C TYR A 49 -13.74 1.85 -4.68
N ARG A 50 -12.78 2.45 -3.96
CA ARG A 50 -12.71 3.91 -3.78
C ARG A 50 -12.08 4.64 -4.97
N LYS A 51 -11.45 3.92 -5.89
CA LYS A 51 -10.73 4.44 -7.09
C LYS A 51 -9.74 5.58 -6.78
N THR A 52 -9.34 5.70 -5.52
CA THR A 52 -8.54 6.80 -4.98
C THR A 52 -7.53 6.21 -4.00
N PRO A 53 -6.23 6.51 -4.12
CA PRO A 53 -5.24 6.06 -3.17
C PRO A 53 -5.46 6.69 -1.79
N MET A 54 -5.25 5.92 -0.74
CA MET A 54 -5.19 6.41 0.63
C MET A 54 -3.74 6.49 1.09
N PHE A 55 -3.41 7.58 1.78
CA PHE A 55 -2.05 7.87 2.25
C PHE A 55 -2.04 7.91 3.77
N LEU A 56 -1.22 7.05 4.37
CA LEU A 56 -0.98 7.03 5.81
C LEU A 56 0.41 7.56 6.12
N LYS A 57 0.46 8.70 6.81
CA LYS A 57 1.69 9.24 7.38
C LYS A 57 2.22 8.27 8.45
N CYS A 58 3.47 7.87 8.31
CA CYS A 58 4.17 6.93 9.18
C CYS A 58 5.66 7.27 9.26
N HIS A 59 6.41 6.50 10.04
CA HIS A 59 7.87 6.53 10.04
C HIS A 59 8.41 5.31 9.31
N LYS A 60 9.52 5.49 8.60
CA LYS A 60 10.22 4.43 7.88
C LYS A 60 10.63 3.30 8.82
N ASP A 61 10.97 3.67 10.06
CA ASP A 61 11.48 2.79 11.13
C ASP A 61 10.36 2.25 12.04
N ASP A 62 9.08 2.52 11.73
CA ASP A 62 7.95 1.90 12.45
C ASP A 62 8.06 0.37 12.35
N THR A 63 7.82 -0.32 13.45
CA THR A 63 7.83 -1.79 13.50
C THR A 63 6.66 -2.40 12.72
N ALA A 64 6.74 -3.72 12.45
CA ALA A 64 5.63 -4.46 11.85
C ALA A 64 4.35 -4.37 12.69
N MET A 65 4.47 -4.47 14.02
CA MET A 65 3.35 -4.36 14.94
C MET A 65 2.72 -2.96 14.94
N GLU A 66 3.53 -1.90 15.02
CA GLU A 66 3.03 -0.52 14.94
C GLU A 66 2.31 -0.25 13.61
N THR A 67 2.87 -0.77 12.51
CA THR A 67 2.25 -0.74 11.19
C THR A 67 0.90 -1.45 11.19
N GLY A 68 0.84 -2.67 11.72
CA GLY A 68 -0.39 -3.47 11.78
C GLY A 68 -1.49 -2.76 12.56
N ILE A 69 -1.15 -2.22 13.74
CA ILE A 69 -2.07 -1.43 14.56
C ILE A 69 -2.55 -0.19 13.80
N MET A 70 -1.65 0.53 13.12
CA MET A 70 -2.01 1.70 12.32
C MET A 70 -3.01 1.35 11.21
N ILE A 71 -2.78 0.26 10.46
CA ILE A 71 -3.68 -0.20 9.39
C ILE A 71 -5.05 -0.58 9.97
N CYS A 72 -5.07 -1.36 11.05
CA CYS A 72 -6.32 -1.74 11.72
C CYS A 72 -7.13 -0.53 12.17
N ASN A 73 -6.48 0.42 12.86
CA ASN A 73 -7.16 1.56 13.47
C ASN A 73 -7.60 2.62 12.46
N ARG A 74 -6.81 2.86 11.41
CA ARG A 74 -7.05 3.98 10.48
C ARG A 74 -7.73 3.57 9.19
N ILE A 75 -7.53 2.33 8.76
CA ILE A 75 -8.02 1.87 7.45
C ILE A 75 -9.16 0.86 7.65
N ILE A 76 -8.89 -0.27 8.31
CA ILE A 76 -9.88 -1.35 8.44
C ILE A 76 -11.15 -0.85 9.16
N SER A 77 -11.00 0.02 10.15
CA SER A 77 -12.12 0.68 10.83
C SER A 77 -13.06 1.45 9.90
N ASN A 78 -12.55 1.98 8.78
CA ASN A 78 -13.29 2.82 7.83
C ASN A 78 -13.67 2.09 6.52
N THR A 79 -12.92 1.05 6.14
CA THR A 79 -13.09 0.34 4.86
C THR A 79 -13.64 -1.08 5.02
N GLY A 80 -13.64 -1.61 6.25
CA GLY A 80 -13.82 -3.04 6.50
C GLY A 80 -12.55 -3.83 6.19
N LEU A 81 -12.67 -5.16 6.29
CA LEU A 81 -11.56 -6.10 6.11
C LEU A 81 -11.16 -6.23 4.64
N PHE A 82 -9.86 -6.45 4.42
CA PHE A 82 -9.29 -6.78 3.12
C PHE A 82 -9.17 -8.28 2.98
N GLN A 83 -9.42 -8.81 1.78
CA GLN A 83 -9.23 -10.23 1.52
C GLN A 83 -7.76 -10.57 1.22
N LYS A 84 -7.08 -9.71 0.47
CA LYS A 84 -5.68 -9.90 0.09
C LYS A 84 -4.96 -8.57 -0.04
N ILE A 85 -3.77 -8.49 0.56
CA ILE A 85 -2.81 -7.41 0.36
C ILE A 85 -1.81 -7.84 -0.72
N ILE A 86 -1.52 -6.95 -1.65
CA ILE A 86 -0.44 -7.13 -2.64
C ILE A 86 0.64 -6.12 -2.30
N SER A 87 1.79 -6.59 -1.85
CA SER A 87 2.90 -5.74 -1.45
C SER A 87 4.23 -6.25 -2.00
N ASP A 88 5.29 -5.50 -1.77
CA ASP A 88 6.66 -5.96 -1.93
C ASP A 88 7.07 -6.90 -0.77
N ARG A 89 8.38 -7.18 -0.68
CA ARG A 89 8.97 -8.04 0.37
C ARG A 89 9.53 -7.22 1.53
N ASP A 90 8.97 -6.05 1.83
CA ASP A 90 9.37 -5.29 3.01
C ASP A 90 9.19 -6.14 4.29
N PRO A 91 10.17 -6.13 5.24
CA PRO A 91 10.08 -6.87 6.49
C PRO A 91 8.80 -6.63 7.28
N LYS A 92 8.20 -5.43 7.19
CA LYS A 92 6.95 -5.10 7.88
C LYS A 92 5.73 -5.84 7.33
N PHE A 93 5.78 -6.31 6.07
CA PHE A 93 4.73 -7.18 5.49
C PHE A 93 5.00 -8.67 5.67
N THR A 94 6.25 -9.04 5.94
CA THR A 94 6.69 -10.44 5.99
C THR A 94 7.04 -10.93 7.39
N SER A 95 7.00 -10.03 8.38
CA SER A 95 7.22 -10.33 9.81
C SER A 95 6.23 -11.39 10.30
N GLU A 96 6.75 -12.36 11.06
CA GLU A 96 5.96 -13.29 11.88
C GLU A 96 5.63 -12.72 13.28
N ILE A 97 6.20 -11.54 13.56
CA ILE A 97 6.21 -10.83 14.83
C ILE A 97 5.20 -9.69 14.79
#